data_AF-A0A6C0JKI8-F1
#
_entry.id   AF-A0A6C0JKI8-F1
#
_cell.length_a   1.000
_cell.length_b   1.000
_cell.length_c   1.000
_cell.angle_alpha   90.00
_cell.angle_beta   90.00
_cell.angle_gamma   90.00
#
_symmetry.space_group_name_H-M   'P 1'
#
loop_
_entity.id
_entity.type
_entity.pdbx_description
1 polymer ?
#
loop_
_entity_poly.entity_id
_entity_poly.type
_entity_poly.pdbx_seq_one_letter_code
_entity_poly.pdbx_strand_id
1 'polypeptide(L)' 'MDFIPCLLAGVLTGFFVVSIFKPPTRQVPAIPTPGDSGSFTTKSGCVKIKAEPVPCSSSAVSLNVLVNDR' A
#
# COMPACT_ATOMS: atom_id res chain seq x y z
N MET A 1 -43.85 20.18 -10.06
CA MET A 1 -42.96 19.61 -9.02
C MET A 1 -41.69 19.21 -9.73
N ASP A 2 -40.66 20.05 -9.65
CA ASP A 2 -39.43 19.86 -10.43
C ASP A 2 -38.63 18.70 -9.84
N PHE A 3 -38.52 17.62 -10.60
CA PHE A 3 -37.90 16.35 -10.18
C PHE A 3 -36.37 16.45 -10.12
N ILE A 4 -35.80 17.39 -10.87
CA ILE A 4 -34.37 17.63 -11.02
C ILE A 4 -33.66 17.98 -9.69
N PRO A 5 -34.15 18.91 -8.86
CA PRO A 5 -33.49 19.24 -7.59
C PRO A 5 -33.46 18.07 -6.60
N CYS A 6 -34.50 17.25 -6.53
CA CYS A 6 -34.52 16.07 -5.65
C CYS A 6 -33.51 15.01 -6.09
N LEU A 7 -33.38 14.78 -7.40
CA LEU A 7 -32.35 13.89 -7.96
C LEU A 7 -30.94 14.39 -7.63
N LEU A 8 -30.69 15.68 -7.83
CA LEU A 8 -29.37 16.28 -7.57
C LEU A 8 -28.99 16.13 -6.08
N ALA A 9 -29.93 16.40 -5.18
CA ALA A 9 -29.72 16.23 -3.74
C ALA A 9 -29.42 14.78 -3.37
N GLY A 10 -30.13 13.80 -3.94
CA GLY A 10 -29.87 12.38 -3.73
C GLY A 10 -28.46 11.96 -4.15
N VAL A 11 -28.01 12.41 -5.33
CA VAL A 11 -26.67 12.09 -5.85
C VAL A 11 -25.57 12.70 -4.98
N LEU A 12 -25.71 13.97 -4.61
CA LEU A 12 -24.72 14.66 -3.77
C LEU A 12 -24.62 14.03 -2.38
N THR A 13 -25.74 13.66 -1.78
CA THR A 13 -25.78 13.03 -0.46
C THR A 13 -25.15 11.64 -0.53
N GLY A 14 -25.47 10.85 -1.55
CA GLY A 14 -24.85 9.54 -1.75
C GLY A 14 -23.33 9.61 -1.95
N PHE A 15 -22.86 10.59 -2.75
CA PHE A 15 -21.43 10.81 -2.96
C PHE A 15 -20.70 11.20 -1.66
N PHE A 16 -21.33 12.05 -0.84
CA PHE A 16 -20.79 12.47 0.46
C PHE A 16 -20.68 11.31 1.46
N VAL A 17 -21.67 10.42 1.50
CA VAL A 17 -21.64 9.24 2.37
C VAL A 17 -20.52 8.29 1.94
N VAL A 18 -20.41 7.99 0.64
CA VAL A 18 -19.38 7.07 0.15
C VAL A 18 -17.97 7.62 0.39
N SER A 19 -17.75 8.92 0.18
CA SER A 19 -16.42 9.53 0.36
C SER A 19 -15.94 9.50 1.81
N ILE A 20 -16.84 9.61 2.80
CA ILE A 20 -16.50 9.57 4.22
C ILE A 20 -16.34 8.13 4.73
N PHE A 21 -17.31 7.26 4.44
CA PHE A 21 -17.36 5.93 5.06
C PHE A 21 -16.54 4.89 4.30
N LYS A 22 -16.26 5.13 3.02
CA LYS A 22 -15.47 4.22 2.19
C LYS A 22 -14.48 5.03 1.34
N PRO A 23 -13.50 5.67 1.99
CA PRO A 23 -12.49 6.44 1.28
C PRO A 23 -11.76 5.52 0.30
N PRO A 24 -11.39 6.01 -0.90
CA PRO A 24 -10.59 5.24 -1.82
C PRO A 24 -9.28 4.84 -1.14
N THR A 25 -8.87 3.58 -1.32
CA THR A 25 -7.61 3.08 -0.78
C THR A 25 -6.46 3.92 -1.33
N ARG A 26 -5.82 4.69 -0.45
CA ARG A 26 -4.64 5.47 -0.80
C ARG A 26 -3.49 4.49 -1.00
N GLN A 27 -3.01 4.35 -2.23
CA GLN A 27 -1.76 3.64 -2.51
C GLN A 27 -0.62 4.49 -1.98
N VAL A 28 -0.28 4.32 -0.70
CA VAL A 28 0.91 4.93 -0.13
C VAL A 28 2.10 4.08 -0.57
N PRO A 29 3.10 4.66 -1.25
CA PRO A 29 4.33 3.94 -1.54
C PRO A 29 4.97 3.57 -0.20
N ALA A 30 4.91 2.28 0.14
CA ALA A 30 5.50 1.73 1.34
C ALA A 30 6.84 1.09 0.98
N ILE A 31 7.87 1.40 1.76
CA ILE A 31 9.17 0.73 1.67
C ILE A 31 9.01 -0.66 2.30
N PRO A 32 9.47 -1.72 1.64
CA PRO A 32 9.31 -3.08 2.16
C PRO A 32 10.16 -3.27 3.41
N THR A 33 9.56 -3.83 4.46
CA THR A 33 10.19 -4.05 5.76
C THR A 33 10.67 -5.51 5.88
N PRO A 34 11.79 -5.79 6.59
CA PRO A 34 12.22 -7.16 6.88
C PRO A 34 11.16 -7.88 7.75
N GLY A 35 10.25 -8.60 7.09
CA GLY A 35 9.06 -9.21 7.71
C GLY A 35 7.87 -9.24 6.77
N ASP A 36 7.87 -8.39 5.73
CA ASP A 36 6.82 -8.39 4.72
C ASP A 36 6.95 -9.60 3.80
N SER A 37 5.91 -10.45 3.77
CA SER A 37 5.81 -11.60 2.86
C SER A 37 5.39 -11.22 1.42
N GLY A 38 5.35 -9.92 1.13
CA GLY A 38 4.86 -9.35 -0.12
C GLY A 38 5.85 -9.41 -1.28
N SER A 39 5.33 -9.41 -2.51
CA SER A 39 6.10 -9.11 -3.72
C SER A 39 5.86 -7.65 -4.08
N PHE A 40 6.93 -6.87 -4.19
CA PHE A 40 6.88 -5.44 -4.47
C PHE A 40 7.26 -5.18 -5.93
N THR A 41 6.36 -4.56 -6.68
CA THR A 41 6.56 -4.20 -8.09
C THR A 41 7.31 -2.87 -8.20
N THR A 42 8.40 -2.86 -8.94
CA THR A 42 9.17 -1.67 -9.32
C THR A 42 9.04 -1.44 -10.83
N LYS A 43 9.48 -0.28 -11.32
CA LYS A 43 9.43 0.04 -12.78
C LYS A 43 10.25 -0.93 -13.64
N SER A 44 11.21 -1.63 -13.04
CA SER A 44 12.14 -2.53 -13.72
C SER A 44 11.91 -4.02 -13.42
N GLY A 45 11.01 -4.37 -12.50
CA GLY A 45 10.77 -5.78 -12.14
C GLY A 45 10.02 -5.97 -10.82
N CYS A 46 10.18 -7.13 -10.19
CA CYS A 46 9.61 -7.46 -8.89
C CYS A 46 10.71 -7.78 -7.88
N VAL A 47 10.56 -7.26 -6.65
CA VAL A 47 11.41 -7.57 -5.50
C VAL A 47 10.59 -8.39 -4.51
N LYS A 48 11.09 -9.57 -4.12
CA LYS A 48 10.49 -10.40 -3.07
C LYS A 48 11.49 -10.54 -1.93
N ILE A 49 11.09 -10.10 -0.73
CA ILE A 49 11.91 -10.27 0.46
C ILE A 49 11.59 -11.64 1.07
N LYS A 50 12.62 -12.48 1.23
CA LYS A 50 12.56 -13.70 2.03
C LYS A 50 13.47 -13.51 3.24
N ALA A 51 12.88 -13.25 4.39
CA ALA A 51 13.60 -13.24 5.65
C ALA A 51 13.48 -14.63 6.28
N GLU A 52 14.60 -15.33 6.41
CA GLU A 52 14.68 -16.61 7.13
C GLU A 52 15.66 -16.45 8.30
N PRO A 53 15.31 -16.93 9.50
CA PRO A 53 16.23 -16.88 10.63
C PRO A 53 17.40 -17.82 10.36
N VAL A 54 18.61 -17.25 10.28
CA VAL A 54 19.85 -18.02 10.12
C VAL A 54 20.53 -18.21 11.48
N PRO A 55 21.07 -19.41 11.77
CA PRO A 55 21.85 -19.63 12.99
C PRO A 55 23.11 -18.76 12.96
N CYS A 56 23.43 -18.13 14.09
CA CYS A 56 24.64 -17.32 14.21
C CYS A 56 25.88 -18.23 14.10
N SER A 57 26.55 -18.24 12.95
CA SER A 57 27.83 -18.90 12.75
C SER A 57 28.92 -17.87 12.42
N SER A 58 30.19 -18.23 12.62
CA SER A 58 31.32 -17.37 12.25
C SER A 58 31.44 -17.11 10.73
N SER A 59 30.65 -17.80 9.92
CA SER A 59 30.53 -17.64 8.48
C SER A 59 29.23 -16.95 8.04
N ALA A 60 28.33 -16.63 8.96
CA ALA A 60 27.07 -15.97 8.66
C ALA A 60 27.31 -14.48 8.38
N VAL A 61 27.28 -14.10 7.11
CA VAL A 61 27.30 -12.69 6.68
C VAL A 61 25.86 -12.20 6.60
N SER A 62 25.45 -11.35 7.55
CA SER A 62 24.16 -10.66 7.47
C SER A 62 24.21 -9.62 6.35
N LEU A 63 23.51 -9.85 5.24
CA LEU A 63 23.30 -8.83 4.22
C LEU A 63 22.26 -7.81 4.74
N ASN A 64 22.74 -6.73 5.37
CA ASN A 64 21.94 -5.53 5.58
C ASN A 64 21.87 -4.76 4.27
N VAL A 65 20.78 -4.92 3.52
CA VAL A 65 20.53 -4.11 2.32
C VAL A 65 20.05 -2.73 2.78
N LEU A 66 20.96 -1.77 2.82
CA LEU A 66 20.63 -0.35 2.99
C LEU A 66 20.19 0.21 1.63
N VAL A 67 18.89 0.35 1.41
CA VAL A 67 18.36 1.09 0.26
C VAL A 67 18.27 2.56 0.65
N ASN A 68 19.18 3.39 0.12
CA ASN A 68 19.19 4.83 0.29
C ASN A 68 18.27 5.49 -0.75
N ASP A 69 17.32 6.32 -0.31
CA ASP A 69 16.46 7.12 -1.19
C ASP A 69 16.79 8.60 -0.98
N ARG A 70 17.05 9.32 -2.08
CA ARG A 70 17.48 10.74 -2.08
C ARG A 70 16.33 11.63 -2.53
#